data_AF-A0A959QBJ5-F1
#
_entry.id   AF-A0A959QBJ5-F1
#
_cell.length_a   1.000
_cell.length_b   1.000
_cell.length_c   1.000
_cell.angle_alpha   90.00
_cell.angle_beta   90.00
_cell.angle_gamma   90.00
#
_symmetry.space_group_name_H-M   'P 1'
#
loop_
_entity.id
_entity.type
_entity.pdbx_description
1 polymer ?
#
loop_
_entity_poly.entity_id
_entity_poly.type
_entity_poly.pdbx_seq_one_letter_code
_entity_poly.pdbx_strand_id
1 'polypeptide(L)'
;MRHLTVSKLLPFLVTLLLLPLLAPAQEIPFAYPYGSVKPLRNLADFNLQTKLNEKISENPHWQDLVTTRKMAVGLVDLRDPRNVKFARINGNIMMYAASLPKIAILLAAMDALEKGELKETKEILADLRLMIARSDNQASTRMIDRLGYEKIESVLTDPRYELYDEQYGGGLWVGKRYA
;
A
#
# COMPACT_ATOMS: atom_id res chain seq x y z
N MET A 1 -48.57 -40.48 55.44
CA MET A 1 -47.51 -39.54 55.85
C MET A 1 -46.27 -39.83 55.02
N ARG A 2 -45.84 -38.82 54.23
CA ARG A 2 -44.53 -38.66 53.58
C ARG A 2 -44.14 -39.68 52.49
N HIS A 3 -43.57 -39.36 51.34
CA HIS A 3 -43.48 -38.16 50.50
C HIS A 3 -42.94 -38.70 49.15
N LEU A 4 -43.32 -38.07 48.04
CA LEU A 4 -42.74 -38.28 46.71
C LEU A 4 -41.20 -38.18 46.72
N THR A 5 -40.53 -38.82 45.76
CA THR A 5 -39.50 -38.13 44.96
C THR A 5 -39.23 -38.84 43.63
N VAL A 6 -39.81 -38.26 42.58
CA VAL A 6 -39.24 -38.28 41.22
C VAL A 6 -38.08 -37.27 41.22
N SER A 7 -36.86 -37.67 40.87
CA SER A 7 -35.87 -36.71 40.38
C SER A 7 -34.82 -37.43 39.52
N LYS A 8 -34.92 -37.31 38.19
CA LYS A 8 -34.28 -36.30 37.32
C LYS A 8 -33.06 -36.92 36.62
N LEU A 9 -33.30 -37.45 35.43
CA LEU A 9 -32.29 -37.63 34.40
C LEU A 9 -31.58 -36.29 34.20
N LEU A 10 -30.29 -36.25 34.48
CA LEU A 10 -29.42 -35.11 34.25
C LEU A 10 -29.15 -35.04 32.73
N PRO A 11 -29.57 -33.99 32.00
CA PRO A 11 -29.11 -33.83 30.63
C PRO A 11 -27.64 -33.38 30.69
N PHE A 12 -26.75 -34.20 30.11
CA PHE A 12 -25.37 -33.81 29.85
C PHE A 12 -25.40 -32.63 28.86
N LEU A 13 -25.32 -31.40 29.39
CA LEU A 13 -25.15 -30.21 28.59
C LEU A 13 -23.67 -30.16 28.15
N VAL A 14 -23.39 -30.66 26.95
CA VAL A 14 -22.08 -30.48 26.31
C VAL A 14 -22.04 -29.05 25.77
N THR A 15 -21.55 -28.12 26.58
CA THR A 15 -21.23 -26.76 26.15
C THR A 15 -19.98 -26.85 25.27
N LEU A 16 -20.17 -26.94 23.95
CA LEU A 16 -19.09 -26.84 22.99
C LEU A 16 -18.63 -25.37 22.95
N LEU A 17 -17.59 -25.04 23.72
CA LEU A 17 -16.87 -23.77 23.63
C LEU A 17 -16.21 -23.70 22.25
N LEU A 18 -16.86 -23.01 21.30
CA LEU A 18 -16.20 -22.53 20.09
C LEU A 18 -15.18 -21.45 20.50
N LEU A 19 -13.96 -21.88 20.78
CA LEU A 19 -12.80 -20.99 20.77
C LEU A 19 -12.58 -20.56 19.32
N PRO A 20 -12.66 -19.26 18.97
CA PRO A 20 -12.22 -18.82 17.67
C PRO A 20 -10.72 -19.10 17.60
N LEU A 21 -10.28 -19.92 16.64
CA LEU A 21 -8.87 -19.96 16.27
C LEU A 21 -8.50 -18.58 15.73
N LEU A 22 -8.03 -17.71 16.63
CA LEU A 22 -7.20 -16.57 16.26
C LEU A 22 -5.91 -17.17 15.71
N ALA A 23 -5.86 -17.35 14.38
CA ALA A 23 -4.59 -17.57 13.72
C ALA A 23 -3.69 -16.38 14.10
N PRO A 24 -2.51 -16.59 14.69
CA PRO A 24 -1.59 -15.50 14.95
C PRO A 24 -1.32 -14.80 13.62
N ALA A 25 -1.64 -13.51 13.55
CA ALA A 25 -1.21 -12.65 12.46
C ALA A 25 0.32 -12.78 12.38
N GLN A 26 0.83 -12.99 11.17
CA GLN A 26 2.27 -13.14 10.96
C GLN A 26 2.98 -11.89 11.49
N GLU A 27 3.72 -12.03 12.58
CA GLU A 27 4.49 -10.91 13.15
C GLU A 27 5.51 -10.47 12.11
N ILE A 28 5.43 -9.20 11.70
CA ILE A 28 6.38 -8.62 10.78
C ILE A 28 7.73 -8.61 11.50
N PRO A 29 8.83 -9.11 10.87
CA PRO A 29 10.13 -9.29 11.53
C PRO A 29 10.79 -7.97 12.00
N PHE A 30 10.13 -6.84 11.81
CA PHE A 30 10.54 -5.52 12.27
C PHE A 30 9.36 -4.81 12.95
N ALA A 31 9.41 -4.70 14.27
CA ALA A 31 8.57 -3.78 15.02
C ALA A 31 9.30 -2.44 15.12
N TYR A 32 8.94 -1.49 14.25
CA TYR A 32 9.43 -0.12 14.33
C TYR A 32 8.41 0.70 15.13
N PRO A 33 8.80 1.41 16.21
CA PRO A 33 7.85 2.19 16.99
C PRO A 33 7.08 3.17 16.10
N TYR A 34 5.75 3.19 16.22
CA TYR A 34 4.92 4.14 15.49
C TYR A 34 5.39 5.57 15.80
N GLY A 35 5.63 6.38 14.76
CA GLY A 35 6.19 7.74 14.88
C GLY A 35 7.71 7.86 14.88
N SER A 36 8.46 6.74 14.88
CA SER A 36 9.93 6.79 14.73
C SER A 36 10.39 6.76 13.27
N VAL A 37 9.49 6.49 12.32
CA VAL A 37 9.77 6.49 10.88
C VAL A 37 10.07 7.92 10.45
N LYS A 38 11.30 8.15 9.99
CA LYS A 38 11.71 9.45 9.45
C LYS A 38 11.17 9.61 8.03
N PRO A 39 10.63 10.78 7.66
CA PRO A 39 10.25 11.05 6.28
C PRO A 39 11.44 10.85 5.34
N LEU A 40 11.21 10.24 4.17
CA LEU A 40 12.28 9.91 3.22
C LEU A 40 13.09 11.13 2.79
N ARG A 41 12.44 12.30 2.68
CA ARG A 41 13.05 13.62 2.44
C ARG A 41 14.14 14.01 3.46
N ASN A 42 14.06 13.48 4.68
CA ASN A 42 15.03 13.72 5.75
C ASN A 42 16.16 12.68 5.78
N LEU A 43 16.15 11.72 4.86
CA LEU A 43 17.13 10.63 4.76
C LEU A 43 18.12 10.85 3.59
N ALA A 44 18.20 12.08 3.06
CA ALA A 44 19.12 12.43 1.99
C ALA A 44 20.58 12.15 2.40
N ASP A 45 21.28 11.33 1.62
CA ASP A 45 22.68 10.97 1.87
C ASP A 45 23.56 11.56 0.76
N PHE A 46 24.54 12.37 1.16
CA PHE A 46 25.43 13.06 0.23
C PHE A 46 26.22 12.09 -0.66
N ASN A 47 26.75 11.01 -0.10
CA ASN A 47 27.57 10.05 -0.84
C ASN A 47 26.74 9.28 -1.86
N LEU A 48 25.53 8.84 -1.48
CA LEU A 48 24.59 8.19 -2.38
C LEU A 48 24.13 9.13 -3.49
N GLN A 49 23.88 10.41 -3.15
CA GLN A 49 23.50 11.43 -4.12
C GLN A 49 24.61 11.69 -5.15
N THR A 50 25.87 11.84 -4.70
CA THR A 50 27.02 12.03 -5.60
C THR A 50 27.16 10.86 -6.56
N LYS A 51 27.09 9.61 -6.04
CA LYS A 51 27.16 8.41 -6.88
C LYS A 51 26.01 8.30 -7.88
N LEU A 52 24.79 8.68 -7.47
CA LEU A 52 23.64 8.70 -8.37
C LEU A 52 23.86 9.73 -9.50
N ASN A 53 24.34 10.93 -9.17
CA ASN A 53 24.63 11.98 -10.16
C ASN A 53 25.73 11.54 -11.14
N GLU A 54 26.83 10.99 -10.63
CA GLU A 54 27.91 10.43 -11.45
C GLU A 54 27.35 9.39 -12.42
N LYS A 55 26.55 8.43 -11.92
CA LYS A 55 26.01 7.35 -12.75
C LYS A 55 25.05 7.82 -13.84
N ILE A 56 24.26 8.85 -13.57
CA ILE A 56 23.41 9.49 -14.58
C ILE A 56 24.26 10.20 -15.63
N SER A 57 25.33 10.90 -15.21
CA SER A 57 26.20 11.67 -16.12
C SER A 57 27.02 10.81 -17.07
N GLU A 58 27.31 9.56 -16.71
CA GLU A 58 27.99 8.59 -17.59
C GLU A 58 27.18 8.28 -18.87
N ASN A 59 25.86 8.49 -18.85
CA ASN A 59 25.00 8.30 -20.01
C ASN A 59 24.48 9.66 -20.50
N PRO A 60 24.99 10.20 -21.63
CA PRO A 60 24.58 11.51 -22.15
C PRO A 60 23.07 11.64 -22.38
N HIS A 61 22.39 10.55 -22.75
CA HIS A 61 20.94 10.56 -22.95
C HIS A 61 20.19 10.70 -21.63
N TRP A 62 20.61 10.00 -20.57
CA TRP A 62 20.00 10.15 -19.24
C TRP A 62 20.27 11.53 -18.66
N GLN A 63 21.50 12.04 -18.83
CA GLN A 63 21.87 13.39 -18.43
C GLN A 63 20.97 14.43 -19.10
N ASP A 64 20.71 14.30 -20.42
CA ASP A 64 19.79 15.18 -21.14
C ASP A 64 18.35 15.07 -20.61
N LEU A 65 17.83 13.86 -20.42
CA LEU A 65 16.47 13.65 -19.90
C LEU A 65 16.28 14.22 -18.49
N VAL A 66 17.29 14.08 -17.62
CA VAL A 66 17.28 14.67 -16.28
C VAL A 66 17.36 16.19 -16.36
N THR A 67 18.26 16.74 -17.18
CA THR A 67 18.45 18.20 -17.31
C THR A 67 17.19 18.86 -17.88
N THR A 68 16.53 18.21 -18.83
CA THR A 68 15.27 18.66 -19.44
C THR A 68 14.03 18.27 -18.62
N ARG A 69 14.20 17.71 -17.41
CA ARG A 69 13.13 17.29 -16.48
C ARG A 69 12.13 16.28 -17.06
N LYS A 70 12.57 15.47 -18.02
CA LYS A 70 11.83 14.35 -18.62
C LYS A 70 12.08 13.01 -17.92
N MET A 71 13.04 12.96 -17.00
CA MET A 71 13.33 11.81 -16.15
C MET A 71 13.51 12.25 -14.69
N ALA A 72 12.89 11.51 -13.78
CA ALA A 72 13.10 11.61 -12.34
C ALA A 72 13.54 10.24 -11.82
N VAL A 73 14.42 10.26 -10.82
CA VAL A 73 14.97 9.04 -10.22
C VAL A 73 14.98 9.21 -8.71
N GLY A 74 14.46 8.22 -7.99
CA GLY A 74 14.60 8.10 -6.55
C GLY A 74 15.28 6.77 -6.23
N LEU A 75 16.29 6.80 -5.36
CA LEU A 75 17.03 5.63 -4.93
C LEU A 75 17.01 5.56 -3.40
N VAL A 76 16.41 4.51 -2.87
CA VAL A 76 16.38 4.20 -1.43
C VAL A 76 17.28 2.99 -1.18
N ASP A 77 18.28 3.16 -0.32
CA ASP A 77 19.13 2.07 0.14
C ASP A 77 18.53 1.47 1.43
N LEU A 78 18.01 0.25 1.32
CA LEU A 78 17.37 -0.49 2.42
C LEU A 78 18.26 -1.62 2.94
N ARG A 79 19.55 -1.66 2.59
CA ARG A 79 20.46 -2.75 3.01
C ARG A 79 20.67 -2.80 4.52
N ASP A 80 20.64 -1.65 5.20
CA ASP A 80 20.57 -1.55 6.65
C ASP A 80 19.31 -0.76 7.03
N PRO A 81 18.25 -1.43 7.50
CA PRO A 81 16.99 -0.78 7.89
C PRO A 81 17.14 0.27 9.00
N ARG A 82 18.24 0.24 9.78
CA ARG A 82 18.53 1.25 10.81
C ARG A 82 19.27 2.46 10.25
N ASN A 83 19.76 2.37 9.02
CA ASN A 83 20.53 3.40 8.34
C ASN A 83 20.09 3.52 6.87
N VAL A 84 18.80 3.80 6.69
CA VAL A 84 18.22 4.04 5.37
C VAL A 84 18.81 5.31 4.77
N LYS A 85 19.21 5.24 3.50
CA LYS A 85 19.75 6.37 2.74
C LYS A 85 18.91 6.64 1.53
N PHE A 86 18.78 7.91 1.18
CA PHE A 86 17.99 8.35 0.06
C PHE A 86 18.81 9.28 -0.85
N ALA A 87 18.65 9.10 -2.15
CA ALA A 87 19.12 10.02 -3.17
C ALA A 87 18.02 10.22 -4.21
N ARG A 88 17.97 11.42 -4.80
CA ARG A 88 16.96 11.73 -5.81
C ARG A 88 17.45 12.72 -6.85
N ILE A 89 16.87 12.63 -8.03
CA ILE A 89 17.02 13.57 -9.13
C ILE A 89 15.63 13.90 -9.62
N ASN A 90 15.31 15.20 -9.73
CA ASN A 90 13.97 15.69 -10.09
C ASN A 90 12.84 15.10 -9.23
N GLY A 91 13.12 14.70 -7.97
CA GLY A 91 12.15 13.95 -7.16
C GLY A 91 10.91 14.73 -6.69
N ASN A 92 10.83 16.03 -6.95
CA ASN A 92 9.64 16.85 -6.72
C ASN A 92 8.97 17.29 -8.05
N ILE A 93 9.43 16.78 -9.19
CA ILE A 93 8.84 17.08 -10.49
C ILE A 93 7.69 16.11 -10.71
N MET A 94 6.48 16.64 -10.83
CA MET A 94 5.31 15.85 -11.19
C MET A 94 5.49 15.26 -12.60
N MET A 95 5.29 13.96 -12.72
CA MET A 95 5.45 13.23 -13.97
C MET A 95 4.23 12.36 -14.26
N TYR A 96 3.91 12.19 -15.54
CA TYR A 96 2.90 11.26 -15.96
C TYR A 96 3.37 9.82 -15.70
N ALA A 97 2.75 9.16 -14.73
CA ALA A 97 3.23 7.88 -14.23
C ALA A 97 2.64 6.65 -14.97
N ALA A 98 1.92 6.86 -16.07
CA ALA A 98 1.29 5.81 -16.88
C ALA A 98 0.48 4.81 -16.02
N SER A 99 0.93 3.55 -15.92
CA SER A 99 0.25 2.50 -15.15
C SER A 99 0.62 2.47 -13.66
N LEU A 100 1.58 3.28 -13.21
CA LEU A 100 1.97 3.34 -11.79
C LEU A 100 0.79 3.62 -10.84
N PRO A 101 -0.20 4.49 -11.15
CA PRO A 101 -1.33 4.74 -10.26
C PRO A 101 -2.22 3.52 -9.97
N LYS A 102 -2.04 2.38 -10.64
CA LYS A 102 -2.71 1.11 -10.28
C LYS A 102 -2.34 0.62 -8.88
N ILE A 103 -1.17 1.00 -8.35
CA ILE A 103 -0.81 0.71 -6.95
C ILE A 103 -1.69 1.49 -5.96
N ALA A 104 -2.20 2.65 -6.37
CA ALA A 104 -3.15 3.46 -5.58
C ALA A 104 -4.50 2.73 -5.49
N ILE A 105 -4.96 2.20 -6.62
CA ILE A 105 -6.19 1.40 -6.71
C ILE A 105 -6.04 0.13 -5.85
N LEU A 106 -4.87 -0.52 -5.90
CA LEU A 106 -4.57 -1.68 -5.06
C LEU A 106 -4.66 -1.33 -3.57
N LEU A 107 -4.02 -0.23 -3.14
CA LEU A 107 -4.05 0.22 -1.75
C LEU A 107 -5.49 0.48 -1.28
N ALA A 108 -6.27 1.21 -2.09
CA ALA A 108 -7.67 1.50 -1.79
C ALA A 108 -8.52 0.22 -1.71
N ALA A 109 -8.24 -0.78 -2.56
CA ALA A 109 -8.89 -2.08 -2.48
C ALA A 109 -8.54 -2.84 -1.20
N MET A 110 -7.28 -2.85 -0.79
CA MET A 110 -6.85 -3.50 0.45
C MET A 110 -7.51 -2.85 1.67
N ASP A 111 -7.53 -1.52 1.74
CA ASP A 111 -8.20 -0.78 2.82
C ASP A 111 -9.72 -1.06 2.86
N ALA A 112 -10.38 -1.17 1.70
CA ALA A 112 -11.79 -1.51 1.61
C ALA A 112 -12.09 -2.97 2.03
N LEU A 113 -11.22 -3.92 1.65
CA LEU A 113 -11.35 -5.33 2.04
C LEU A 113 -11.18 -5.49 3.56
N GLU A 114 -10.17 -4.83 4.14
CA GLU A 114 -9.89 -4.85 5.58
C GLU A 114 -11.08 -4.29 6.40
N LYS A 115 -11.71 -3.22 5.90
CA LYS A 115 -12.88 -2.60 6.53
C LYS A 115 -14.21 -3.31 6.24
N GLY A 116 -14.20 -4.34 5.38
CA GLY A 116 -15.42 -5.03 4.95
C GLY A 116 -16.34 -4.22 4.03
N GLU A 117 -15.85 -3.09 3.51
CA GLU A 117 -16.56 -2.23 2.55
C GLU A 117 -16.55 -2.84 1.14
N LEU A 118 -15.52 -3.62 0.83
CA LEU A 118 -15.45 -4.48 -0.35
C LEU A 118 -15.49 -5.94 0.10
N LYS A 119 -16.40 -6.74 -0.46
CA LYS A 119 -16.46 -8.17 -0.18
C LYS A 119 -15.38 -8.89 -0.97
N GLU A 120 -14.54 -9.67 -0.30
CA GLU A 120 -13.58 -10.52 -1.01
C GLU A 120 -14.31 -11.59 -1.83
N THR A 121 -14.05 -11.63 -3.15
CA THR A 121 -14.52 -12.68 -4.05
C THR A 121 -13.41 -13.13 -4.98
N LYS A 122 -13.58 -14.30 -5.61
CA LYS A 122 -12.62 -14.82 -6.59
C LYS A 122 -12.41 -13.84 -7.75
N GLU A 123 -13.47 -13.18 -8.18
CA GLU A 123 -13.46 -12.20 -9.27
C GLU A 123 -12.63 -10.96 -8.90
N ILE A 124 -12.78 -10.45 -7.67
CA ILE A 124 -12.01 -9.30 -7.18
C ILE A 124 -10.52 -9.65 -7.07
N LEU A 125 -10.20 -10.81 -6.51
CA LEU A 125 -8.81 -11.28 -6.42
C LEU A 125 -8.18 -11.49 -7.81
N ALA A 126 -8.95 -11.98 -8.78
CA ALA A 126 -8.48 -12.11 -10.16
C ALA A 126 -8.20 -10.75 -10.81
N ASP A 127 -9.10 -9.79 -10.64
CA ASP A 127 -8.95 -8.44 -11.20
C ASP A 127 -7.76 -7.70 -10.57
N LEU A 128 -7.58 -7.78 -9.25
CA LEU A 128 -6.42 -7.21 -8.56
C LEU A 128 -5.11 -7.82 -9.08
N ARG A 129 -5.07 -9.14 -9.26
CA ARG A 129 -3.91 -9.84 -9.81
C ARG A 129 -3.62 -9.41 -11.25
N LEU A 130 -4.63 -9.35 -12.11
CA LEU A 130 -4.47 -8.94 -13.52
C LEU A 130 -4.01 -7.48 -13.62
N MET A 131 -4.61 -6.59 -12.85
CA MET A 131 -4.25 -5.17 -12.78
C MET A 131 -2.77 -4.98 -12.46
N ILE A 132 -2.23 -5.73 -11.49
CA ILE A 132 -0.84 -5.54 -11.04
C ILE A 132 0.16 -6.37 -11.84
N ALA A 133 -0.10 -7.67 -12.02
CA ALA A 133 0.86 -8.58 -12.65
C ALA A 133 0.94 -8.41 -14.18
N ARG A 134 -0.12 -7.90 -14.82
CA ARG A 134 -0.20 -7.71 -16.27
C ARG A 134 -0.42 -6.26 -16.67
N SER A 135 -0.52 -5.34 -15.71
CA SER A 135 -0.91 -3.95 -15.99
C SER A 135 -2.23 -3.88 -16.79
N ASP A 136 -3.18 -4.77 -16.52
CA ASP A 136 -4.41 -4.86 -17.33
C ASP A 136 -5.33 -3.65 -17.08
N ASN A 137 -5.64 -2.90 -18.14
CA ASN A 137 -6.44 -1.68 -18.05
C ASN A 137 -7.92 -1.96 -17.76
N GLN A 138 -8.47 -3.05 -18.30
CA GLN A 138 -9.89 -3.38 -18.08
C GLN A 138 -10.14 -3.84 -16.65
N ALA A 139 -9.23 -4.65 -16.09
CA ALA A 139 -9.25 -5.03 -14.69
C ALA A 139 -9.11 -3.82 -13.77
N SER A 140 -8.22 -2.88 -14.14
CA SER A 140 -8.07 -1.59 -13.41
C SER A 140 -9.38 -0.80 -13.40
N THR A 141 -10.02 -0.66 -14.57
CA THR A 141 -11.30 0.05 -14.69
C THR A 141 -12.41 -0.64 -13.88
N ARG A 142 -12.52 -1.96 -13.92
CA ARG A 142 -13.48 -2.69 -13.07
C ARG A 142 -13.21 -2.48 -11.57
N MET A 143 -11.95 -2.43 -11.14
CA MET A 143 -11.61 -2.14 -9.74
C MET A 143 -11.96 -0.70 -9.35
N ILE A 144 -11.71 0.28 -10.22
CA ILE A 144 -12.16 1.67 -10.01
C ILE A 144 -13.68 1.72 -9.87
N ASP A 145 -14.41 1.04 -10.76
CA ASP A 145 -15.87 1.05 -10.74
C ASP A 145 -16.46 0.40 -9.47
N ARG A 146 -15.77 -0.60 -8.90
CA ARG A 146 -16.18 -1.23 -7.62
C ARG A 146 -15.89 -0.36 -6.40
N LEU A 147 -14.79 0.40 -6.42
CA LEU A 147 -14.36 1.23 -5.28
C LEU A 147 -15.02 2.61 -5.29
N GLY A 148 -15.15 3.22 -6.47
CA GLY A 148 -15.46 4.64 -6.64
C GLY A 148 -14.24 5.54 -6.37
N TYR A 149 -14.26 6.73 -6.98
CA TYR A 149 -13.17 7.71 -6.82
C TYR A 149 -13.06 8.26 -5.40
N GLU A 150 -14.19 8.49 -4.72
CA GLU A 150 -14.22 8.99 -3.33
C GLU A 150 -13.47 8.05 -2.38
N LYS A 151 -13.61 6.73 -2.55
CA LYS A 151 -12.87 5.75 -1.76
C LYS A 151 -11.38 5.82 -2.04
N ILE A 152 -10.99 5.89 -3.32
CA ILE A 152 -9.58 5.96 -3.71
C ILE A 152 -8.94 7.25 -3.17
N GLU A 153 -9.61 8.39 -3.33
CA GLU A 153 -9.17 9.69 -2.85
C GLU A 153 -9.02 9.71 -1.33
N SER A 154 -10.03 9.25 -0.59
CA SER A 154 -9.97 9.23 0.88
C SER A 154 -8.82 8.38 1.41
N VAL A 155 -8.46 7.29 0.72
CA VAL A 155 -7.28 6.48 1.08
C VAL A 155 -5.97 7.19 0.71
N LEU A 156 -5.87 7.83 -0.45
CA LEU A 156 -4.62 8.49 -0.87
C LEU A 156 -4.31 9.77 -0.09
N THR A 157 -5.34 10.41 0.45
CA THR A 157 -5.25 11.60 1.28
C THR A 157 -5.24 11.30 2.78
N ASP A 158 -5.37 10.01 3.17
CA ASP A 158 -5.30 9.60 4.57
C ASP A 158 -3.89 9.89 5.12
N PRO A 159 -3.77 10.68 6.21
CA PRO A 159 -2.49 11.08 6.79
C PRO A 159 -1.64 9.89 7.25
N ARG A 160 -2.24 8.71 7.43
CA ARG A 160 -1.53 7.47 7.76
C ARG A 160 -0.56 7.03 6.67
N TYR A 161 -0.85 7.32 5.40
CA TYR A 161 -0.05 6.85 4.27
C TYR A 161 0.89 7.91 3.70
N GLU A 162 0.59 9.20 3.88
CA GLU A 162 1.36 10.33 3.34
C GLU A 162 1.68 10.20 1.83
N LEU A 163 0.79 9.56 1.06
CA LEU A 163 0.99 9.31 -0.38
C LEU A 163 0.64 10.48 -1.28
N TYR A 164 0.02 11.51 -0.73
CA TYR A 164 -0.34 12.74 -1.42
C TYR A 164 -0.15 13.94 -0.49
N ASP A 165 0.67 14.90 -0.91
CA ASP A 165 0.98 16.12 -0.15
C ASP A 165 1.09 17.31 -1.11
N GLU A 166 0.04 18.14 -1.14
CA GLU A 166 -0.06 19.28 -2.06
C GLU A 166 1.07 20.30 -1.86
N GLN A 167 1.58 20.45 -0.64
CA GLN A 167 2.64 21.40 -0.34
C GLN A 167 3.99 21.00 -0.95
N TYR A 168 4.14 19.73 -1.33
CA TYR A 168 5.39 19.18 -1.86
C TYR A 168 5.26 18.64 -3.30
N GLY A 169 4.28 19.14 -4.06
CA GLY A 169 4.09 18.78 -5.47
C GLY A 169 3.08 17.64 -5.70
N GLY A 170 2.29 17.31 -4.67
CA GLY A 170 1.26 16.27 -4.72
C GLY A 170 1.83 14.89 -4.41
N GLY A 171 1.37 13.89 -5.15
CA GLY A 171 1.82 12.52 -4.97
C GLY A 171 1.11 11.57 -5.92
N LEU A 172 0.73 10.41 -5.42
CA LEU A 172 0.00 9.43 -6.20
C LEU A 172 -1.46 9.89 -6.39
N TRP A 173 -1.93 9.90 -7.64
CA TRP A 173 -3.29 10.33 -7.96
C TRP A 173 -3.94 9.45 -9.02
N VAL A 174 -5.24 9.17 -8.86
CA VAL A 174 -6.06 8.41 -9.82
C VAL A 174 -7.21 9.29 -10.27
N GLY A 175 -6.98 10.06 -11.34
CA GLY A 175 -7.96 11.04 -11.85
C GLY A 175 -8.84 10.56 -13.01
N LYS A 176 -8.62 9.36 -13.54
CA LYS A 176 -9.40 8.82 -14.67
C LYS A 176 -9.33 7.30 -14.77
N ARG A 177 -10.28 6.73 -15.53
CA ARG A 177 -10.27 5.32 -15.96
C ARG A 177 -9.13 5.06 -16.94
N TYR A 178 -8.78 3.78 -17.07
CA TYR A 178 -7.85 3.31 -18.07
C TYR A 178 -8.60 2.90 -19.35
N ALA A 179 -8.03 3.25 -20.50
CA ALA A 179 -8.53 2.90 -21.83
C ALA A 179 -8.13 1.47 -22.22
#